data_AF-A0A0C3CDT5-F1
#
_entry.id   AF-A0A0C3CDT5-F1
#
_cell.length_a   1.000
_cell.length_b   1.000
_cell.length_c   1.000
_cell.angle_alpha   90.00
_cell.angle_beta   90.00
_cell.angle_gamma   90.00
#
_symmetry.space_group_name_H-M   'P 1'
#
loop_
_entity.id
_entity.type
_entity.pdbx_description
1 polymer ?
#
loop_
_entity_poly.entity_id
_entity_poly.type
_entity_poly.pdbx_seq_one_letter_code
_entity_poly.pdbx_strand_id
1 'polypeptide(L)'
;MGNCLSGSRSDTANLRDLLDRPGVVDPQLSSDQIKEALGEVAKELEKKKHNVVIVAVGGAINTVLLGTRASTADVDFFGNGKGIPAELKAATEAVTKKLGLAKGWLNNHTALFINADKIESLYDDAIKDNIVVFKKPGLTVLAAPWKYSLVAKVEKAGKGTAKPYDIKDAAGYLHQLIQAKKKKEPVKESELKAWATEYRATISQADIDKVAAEYKKQYAQDGIIKR
;
A
#
# COMPACT_ATOMS: atom_id res chain seq x y z
N MET A 1 -6.88 -29.26 47.45
CA MET A 1 -7.80 -28.44 46.62
C MET A 1 -6.92 -27.44 45.87
N GLY A 2 -6.43 -27.76 44.67
CA GLY A 2 -7.07 -27.47 43.37
C GLY A 2 -6.70 -26.03 42.95
N ASN A 3 -6.15 -25.69 41.78
CA ASN A 3 -5.96 -26.40 40.53
C ASN A 3 -4.83 -25.71 39.72
N CYS A 4 -4.22 -26.45 38.80
CA CYS A 4 -3.22 -26.00 37.83
C CYS A 4 -3.85 -25.13 36.74
N LEU A 5 -3.12 -24.13 36.23
CA LEU A 5 -3.10 -23.78 34.80
C LEU A 5 -1.69 -23.31 34.41
N SER A 6 -0.94 -24.26 33.86
CA SER A 6 0.25 -24.06 33.05
C SER A 6 -0.12 -23.34 31.75
N GLY A 7 0.22 -22.06 31.64
CA GLY A 7 0.27 -21.35 30.36
C GLY A 7 1.58 -21.70 29.65
N SER A 8 1.49 -22.47 28.57
CA SER A 8 2.65 -22.91 27.79
C SER A 8 3.43 -21.72 27.20
N ARG A 9 4.75 -21.75 27.33
CA ARG A 9 5.69 -20.82 26.66
C ARG A 9 5.82 -21.19 25.18
N SER A 10 4.76 -20.98 24.39
CA SER A 10 4.76 -21.35 22.97
C SER A 10 3.92 -20.40 22.10
N ASP A 11 4.10 -19.08 22.22
CA ASP A 11 3.48 -18.15 21.26
C ASP A 11 4.28 -16.88 20.95
N THR A 12 5.52 -16.76 21.46
CA THR A 12 6.40 -15.62 21.13
C THR A 12 7.17 -15.80 19.81
N ALA A 13 7.02 -16.95 19.15
CA ALA A 13 7.60 -17.21 17.84
C ALA A 13 6.86 -16.50 16.69
N ASN A 14 5.60 -16.09 16.85
CA ASN A 14 4.75 -15.70 15.73
C ASN A 14 4.72 -14.21 15.36
N LEU A 15 5.35 -13.30 16.12
CA LEU A 15 5.35 -11.86 15.75
C LEU A 15 6.63 -11.39 15.04
N ARG A 16 7.75 -12.07 15.28
CA ARG A 16 9.06 -11.72 14.68
C ARG A 16 9.22 -12.28 13.27
N ASP A 17 8.63 -13.44 12.98
CA ASP A 17 8.65 -14.06 11.66
C ASP A 17 7.69 -13.41 10.65
N LEU A 18 6.80 -12.54 11.13
CA LEU A 18 5.85 -11.79 10.31
C LEU A 18 6.47 -10.56 9.62
N LEU A 19 7.69 -10.14 9.98
CA LEU A 19 8.15 -8.77 9.70
C LEU A 19 9.62 -8.69 9.31
N ASP A 20 9.87 -8.56 8.01
CA ASP A 20 11.07 -7.86 7.52
C ASP A 20 10.86 -6.37 7.80
N ARG A 21 11.40 -5.89 8.93
CA ARG A 21 11.58 -4.45 9.12
C ARG A 21 12.60 -3.97 8.09
N PRO A 22 12.31 -2.94 7.28
CA PRO A 22 13.31 -2.38 6.40
C PRO A 22 14.51 -1.93 7.25
N GLY A 23 15.69 -2.45 6.89
CA GLY A 23 16.97 -1.99 7.42
C GLY A 23 17.27 -0.55 7.01
N VAL A 24 18.41 -0.03 7.46
CA VAL A 24 18.92 1.32 7.17
C VAL A 24 18.78 1.64 5.67
N VAL A 25 18.23 2.83 5.40
CA VAL A 25 17.77 3.35 4.09
C VAL A 25 18.62 2.85 2.91
N ASP A 26 18.05 1.90 2.19
CA ASP A 26 18.58 1.26 0.98
C ASP A 26 18.16 2.04 -0.30
N PRO A 27 18.80 1.81 -1.45
CA PRO A 27 18.78 2.72 -2.60
C PRO A 27 17.37 3.00 -3.11
N GLN A 28 17.17 4.24 -3.56
CA GLN A 28 15.95 4.69 -4.22
C GLN A 28 15.71 3.88 -5.50
N LEU A 29 14.73 2.97 -5.46
CA LEU A 29 14.33 2.14 -6.58
C LEU A 29 13.48 2.96 -7.55
N SER A 30 13.94 3.06 -8.79
CA SER A 30 13.18 3.62 -9.92
C SER A 30 12.07 2.67 -10.37
N SER A 31 11.15 3.17 -11.20
CA SER A 31 10.11 2.32 -11.81
C SER A 31 10.69 1.10 -12.53
N ASP A 32 11.80 1.26 -13.25
CA ASP A 32 12.37 0.18 -14.05
C ASP A 32 13.02 -0.89 -13.16
N GLN A 33 13.74 -0.46 -12.11
CA GLN A 33 14.29 -1.39 -11.10
C GLN A 33 13.19 -2.16 -10.37
N ILE A 34 12.07 -1.51 -10.03
CA ILE A 34 10.92 -2.19 -9.40
C ILE A 34 10.32 -3.22 -10.37
N LYS A 35 10.07 -2.84 -11.62
CA LYS A 35 9.51 -3.75 -12.64
C LYS A 35 10.44 -4.92 -12.95
N GLU A 36 11.75 -4.69 -12.97
CA GLU A 36 12.76 -5.74 -13.14
C GLU A 36 12.73 -6.72 -11.98
N ALA A 37 12.81 -6.21 -10.74
CA ALA A 37 12.80 -7.04 -9.54
C ALA A 37 11.51 -7.85 -9.40
N LEU A 38 10.34 -7.23 -9.60
CA LEU A 38 9.05 -7.93 -9.64
C LEU A 38 8.99 -8.96 -10.78
N GLY A 39 9.64 -8.69 -11.90
CA GLY A 39 9.79 -9.62 -13.01
C GLY A 39 10.60 -10.86 -12.65
N GLU A 40 11.66 -10.71 -11.87
CA GLU A 40 12.43 -11.86 -11.37
C GLU A 40 11.63 -12.64 -10.31
N VAL A 41 10.86 -11.97 -9.44
CA VAL A 41 9.97 -12.64 -8.49
C VAL A 41 8.90 -13.45 -9.23
N ALA A 42 8.30 -12.86 -10.26
CA ALA A 42 7.31 -13.53 -11.11
C ALA A 42 7.88 -14.80 -11.75
N LYS A 43 9.12 -14.75 -12.29
CA LYS A 43 9.82 -15.91 -12.85
C LYS A 43 10.05 -17.01 -11.80
N GLU A 44 10.47 -16.66 -10.59
CA GLU A 44 10.68 -17.64 -9.51
C GLU A 44 9.37 -18.33 -9.09
N LEU A 45 8.26 -17.59 -9.07
CA LEU A 45 6.92 -18.15 -8.81
C LEU A 45 6.42 -19.03 -9.96
N GLU A 46 6.59 -18.57 -11.20
CA GLU A 46 6.16 -19.30 -12.40
C GLU A 46 6.87 -20.65 -12.56
N LYS A 47 8.19 -20.72 -12.29
CA LYS A 47 8.96 -21.98 -12.30
C LYS A 47 8.34 -23.05 -11.41
N LYS A 48 7.67 -22.65 -10.34
CA LYS A 48 7.00 -23.51 -9.36
C LYS A 48 5.48 -23.61 -9.59
N LYS A 49 4.97 -23.04 -10.69
CA LYS A 49 3.54 -22.99 -11.07
C LYS A 49 2.67 -22.29 -10.03
N HIS A 50 3.22 -21.37 -9.25
CA HIS A 50 2.44 -20.53 -8.35
C HIS A 50 1.93 -19.31 -9.10
N ASN A 51 0.74 -18.83 -8.74
CA ASN A 51 0.19 -17.55 -9.20
C ASN A 51 -0.24 -16.76 -7.98
N VAL A 52 0.49 -15.69 -7.68
CA VAL A 52 0.26 -14.87 -6.50
C VAL A 52 -0.30 -13.51 -6.93
N VAL A 53 -1.29 -13.02 -6.18
CA VAL A 53 -1.78 -11.65 -6.31
C VAL A 53 -1.50 -10.92 -5.00
N ILE A 54 -0.92 -9.73 -5.13
CA ILE A 54 -0.69 -8.81 -4.02
C ILE A 54 -1.22 -7.43 -4.36
N VAL A 55 -1.50 -6.64 -3.34
CA VAL A 55 -2.01 -5.28 -3.46
C VAL A 55 -0.96 -4.31 -2.93
N ALA A 56 -0.35 -3.56 -3.84
CA ALA A 56 0.62 -2.53 -3.51
C ALA A 56 -0.04 -1.31 -2.87
N VAL A 57 0.69 -0.65 -1.98
CA VAL A 57 0.29 0.59 -1.31
C VAL A 57 1.40 1.63 -1.46
N GLY A 58 1.04 2.91 -1.54
CA GLY A 58 2.01 3.99 -1.37
C GLY A 58 3.02 4.12 -2.50
N GLY A 59 4.31 4.15 -2.15
CA GLY A 59 5.39 4.61 -3.02
C GLY A 59 5.52 3.84 -4.34
N ALA A 60 5.25 2.54 -4.33
CA ALA A 60 5.25 1.73 -5.55
C ALA A 60 4.18 2.17 -6.55
N ILE A 61 2.97 2.51 -6.09
CA ILE A 61 1.91 3.07 -6.95
C ILE A 61 2.37 4.40 -7.55
N ASN A 62 2.91 5.30 -6.71
CA ASN A 62 3.36 6.63 -7.17
C ASN A 62 4.53 6.56 -8.15
N THR A 63 5.38 5.55 -8.04
CA THR A 63 6.58 5.40 -8.86
C THR A 63 6.28 4.63 -10.15
N VAL A 64 5.60 3.50 -10.06
CA VAL A 64 5.42 2.55 -11.17
C VAL A 64 4.19 2.87 -12.01
N LEU A 65 3.07 3.20 -11.36
CA LEU A 65 1.77 3.38 -12.03
C LEU A 65 1.50 4.85 -12.36
N LEU A 66 1.67 5.75 -11.39
CA LEU A 66 1.32 7.16 -11.58
C LEU A 66 2.47 8.02 -12.12
N GLY A 67 3.72 7.57 -11.97
CA GLY A 67 4.90 8.34 -12.36
C GLY A 67 5.06 9.68 -11.61
N THR A 68 4.38 9.87 -10.48
CA THR A 68 4.45 11.10 -9.67
C THR A 68 5.70 11.15 -8.80
N ARG A 69 6.41 10.04 -8.68
CA ARG A 69 7.72 9.93 -8.02
C ARG A 69 8.73 9.29 -8.95
N ALA A 70 9.95 9.83 -8.95
CA ALA A 70 11.06 9.21 -9.67
C ALA A 70 11.48 7.86 -9.05
N SER A 71 11.30 7.73 -7.73
CA SER A 71 11.74 6.56 -6.98
C SER A 71 11.01 6.37 -5.64
N THR A 72 11.11 5.15 -5.10
CA THR A 72 10.69 4.79 -3.73
C THR A 72 11.72 3.84 -3.09
N ALA A 73 11.72 3.74 -1.77
CA ALA A 73 12.64 2.86 -1.05
C ALA A 73 12.27 1.38 -1.21
N ASP A 74 10.97 1.09 -1.27
CA ASP A 74 10.40 -0.24 -1.22
C ASP A 74 9.02 -0.31 -1.90
N VAL A 75 8.52 -1.53 -1.99
CA VAL A 75 7.19 -1.93 -2.42
C VAL A 75 6.45 -2.50 -1.20
N ASP A 76 5.67 -1.64 -0.56
CA ASP A 76 4.71 -2.03 0.48
C ASP A 76 3.52 -2.76 -0.16
N PHE A 77 3.13 -3.91 0.38
CA PHE A 77 1.96 -4.64 -0.08
C PHE A 77 1.13 -5.30 1.03
N PHE A 78 -0.07 -5.73 0.69
CA PHE A 78 -0.82 -6.73 1.46
C PHE A 78 -1.41 -7.79 0.52
N GLY A 79 -1.80 -8.94 1.08
CA GLY A 79 -2.43 -10.04 0.35
C GLY A 79 -3.88 -10.26 0.82
N ASN A 80 -4.41 -11.44 0.53
CA ASN A 80 -5.65 -11.90 1.13
C ASN A 80 -5.38 -12.27 2.61
N GLY A 81 -5.51 -11.28 3.49
CA GLY A 81 -5.09 -11.39 4.90
C GLY A 81 -3.72 -10.75 5.19
N LYS A 82 -3.27 -10.87 6.45
CA LYS A 82 -2.02 -10.23 6.93
C LYS A 82 -0.74 -11.01 6.60
N GLY A 83 -0.85 -12.30 6.29
CA GLY A 83 0.30 -13.16 6.03
C GLY A 83 0.94 -12.91 4.65
N ILE A 84 2.21 -13.27 4.53
CA ILE A 84 2.88 -13.40 3.23
C ILE A 84 2.79 -14.86 2.79
N PRO A 85 2.33 -15.18 1.57
CA PRO A 85 2.41 -16.53 1.03
C PRO A 85 3.86 -17.04 1.07
N ALA A 86 4.07 -18.27 1.54
CA ALA A 86 5.41 -18.82 1.74
C ALA A 86 6.22 -18.86 0.42
N GLU A 87 5.55 -19.13 -0.69
CA GLU A 87 6.10 -19.09 -2.03
C GLU A 87 6.56 -17.70 -2.46
N LEU A 88 5.82 -16.64 -2.10
CA LEU A 88 6.19 -15.26 -2.37
C LEU A 88 7.39 -14.86 -1.53
N LYS A 89 7.41 -15.26 -0.24
CA LYS A 89 8.55 -15.03 0.66
C LYS A 89 9.82 -15.66 0.09
N ALA A 90 9.77 -16.95 -0.25
CA ALA A 90 10.91 -17.67 -0.81
C ALA A 90 11.39 -17.09 -2.15
N ALA A 91 10.46 -16.70 -3.04
CA ALA A 91 10.81 -16.06 -4.31
C ALA A 91 11.48 -14.69 -4.08
N THR A 92 10.95 -13.89 -3.16
CA THR A 92 11.50 -12.58 -2.80
C THR A 92 12.91 -12.71 -2.22
N GLU A 93 13.13 -13.64 -1.29
CA GLU A 93 14.47 -13.89 -0.70
C GLU A 93 15.51 -14.28 -1.76
N ALA A 94 15.13 -15.15 -2.71
CA ALA A 94 16.00 -15.56 -3.81
C ALA A 94 16.38 -14.37 -4.72
N VAL A 95 15.40 -13.52 -5.05
CA VAL A 95 15.61 -12.34 -5.90
C VAL A 95 16.41 -11.26 -5.18
N THR A 96 16.15 -11.02 -3.90
CA THR A 96 16.92 -10.09 -3.05
C THR A 96 18.40 -10.44 -3.09
N LYS A 97 18.74 -11.72 -2.91
CA LYS A 97 20.13 -12.20 -3.01
C LYS A 97 20.70 -12.06 -4.41
N LYS A 98 19.91 -12.41 -5.44
CA LYS A 98 20.34 -12.37 -6.85
C LYS A 98 20.67 -10.97 -7.33
N LEU A 99 19.84 -9.98 -6.98
CA LEU A 99 19.95 -8.60 -7.46
C LEU A 99 20.68 -7.67 -6.47
N GLY A 100 21.10 -8.17 -5.31
CA GLY A 100 21.76 -7.36 -4.29
C GLY A 100 20.85 -6.26 -3.72
N LEU A 101 19.55 -6.54 -3.59
CA LEU A 101 18.57 -5.59 -3.08
C LEU A 101 18.55 -5.56 -1.54
N ALA A 102 17.98 -4.47 -1.03
CA ALA A 102 17.63 -4.30 0.36
C ALA A 102 16.82 -5.46 0.92
N LYS A 103 17.12 -5.88 2.16
CA LYS A 103 16.14 -6.67 2.92
C LYS A 103 14.91 -5.80 3.20
N GLY A 104 13.76 -6.22 2.71
CA GLY A 104 12.49 -5.47 2.82
C GLY A 104 12.12 -4.62 1.61
N TRP A 105 12.83 -4.70 0.47
CA TRP A 105 12.42 -3.98 -0.75
C TRP A 105 11.02 -4.35 -1.24
N LEU A 106 10.56 -5.56 -0.94
CA LEU A 106 9.19 -6.03 -1.14
C LEU A 106 8.70 -6.58 0.19
N ASN A 107 7.83 -5.85 0.89
CA ASN A 107 7.45 -6.17 2.26
C ASN A 107 5.95 -5.95 2.53
N ASN A 108 5.42 -6.68 3.51
CA ASN A 108 4.01 -6.58 3.91
C ASN A 108 3.80 -5.75 5.19
N HIS A 109 4.76 -4.91 5.59
CA HIS A 109 4.69 -4.20 6.87
C HIS A 109 3.46 -3.29 6.95
N THR A 110 3.01 -2.75 5.80
CA THR A 110 1.77 -1.97 5.71
C THR A 110 0.54 -2.73 6.24
N ALA A 111 0.48 -4.07 6.10
CA ALA A 111 -0.63 -4.90 6.57
C ALA A 111 -0.84 -4.87 8.08
N LEU A 112 0.18 -4.51 8.87
CA LEU A 112 0.04 -4.33 10.32
C LEU A 112 -0.87 -3.16 10.68
N PHE A 113 -0.83 -2.10 9.86
CA PHE A 113 -1.58 -0.87 10.07
C PHE A 113 -2.99 -0.95 9.48
N ILE A 114 -3.29 -2.02 8.73
CA ILE A 114 -4.64 -2.31 8.24
C ILE A 114 -5.38 -3.10 9.31
N ASN A 115 -6.62 -2.68 9.60
CA ASN A 115 -7.49 -3.40 10.51
C ASN A 115 -7.79 -4.80 9.95
N ALA A 116 -7.77 -5.82 10.82
CA ALA A 116 -7.93 -7.22 10.39
C ALA A 116 -9.28 -7.48 9.71
N ASP A 117 -10.35 -6.78 10.13
CA ASP A 117 -11.68 -6.83 9.53
C ASP A 117 -11.79 -6.10 8.17
N LYS A 118 -10.73 -5.42 7.73
CA LYS A 118 -10.72 -4.62 6.49
C LYS A 118 -9.75 -5.11 5.43
N ILE A 119 -8.73 -5.88 5.79
CA ILE A 119 -7.69 -6.28 4.85
C ILE A 119 -8.24 -7.16 3.71
N GLU A 120 -9.16 -8.07 4.02
CA GLU A 120 -9.82 -8.94 3.03
C GLU A 120 -10.75 -8.13 2.12
N SER A 121 -11.57 -7.23 2.68
CA SER A 121 -12.45 -6.39 1.86
C SER A 121 -11.66 -5.44 0.94
N LEU A 122 -10.54 -4.89 1.41
CA LEU A 122 -9.65 -4.07 0.59
C LEU A 122 -8.98 -4.88 -0.52
N TYR A 123 -8.66 -6.15 -0.24
CA TYR A 123 -8.13 -7.06 -1.23
C TYR A 123 -9.17 -7.36 -2.31
N ASP A 124 -10.41 -7.71 -1.92
CA ASP A 124 -11.51 -7.96 -2.84
C ASP A 124 -11.86 -6.73 -3.68
N ASP A 125 -11.86 -5.54 -3.08
CA ASP A 125 -12.04 -4.28 -3.79
C ASP A 125 -10.91 -4.06 -4.82
N ALA A 126 -9.65 -4.35 -4.47
CA ALA A 126 -8.53 -4.25 -5.41
C ALA A 126 -8.66 -5.25 -6.57
N ILE A 127 -9.09 -6.49 -6.31
CA ILE A 127 -9.40 -7.48 -7.35
C ILE A 127 -10.48 -6.96 -8.30
N LYS A 128 -11.54 -6.38 -7.74
CA LYS A 128 -12.67 -5.84 -8.51
C LYS A 128 -12.28 -4.62 -9.34
N ASP A 129 -11.52 -3.70 -8.76
CA ASP A 129 -11.03 -2.50 -9.43
C ASP A 129 -10.02 -2.87 -10.53
N ASN A 130 -9.26 -3.95 -10.33
CA ASN A 130 -8.29 -4.54 -11.27
C ASN A 130 -7.30 -3.50 -11.84
N ILE A 131 -6.86 -2.57 -10.99
CA ILE A 131 -5.91 -1.53 -11.37
C ILE A 131 -4.50 -2.13 -11.28
N VAL A 132 -3.96 -2.55 -12.43
CA VAL A 132 -2.67 -3.26 -12.50
C VAL A 132 -1.49 -2.29 -12.34
N VAL A 133 -0.66 -2.53 -11.33
CA VAL A 133 0.66 -1.88 -11.17
C VAL A 133 1.73 -2.68 -11.92
N PHE A 134 1.66 -4.01 -11.84
CA PHE A 134 2.57 -4.92 -12.52
C PHE A 134 1.89 -6.27 -12.77
N LYS A 135 2.18 -6.92 -13.90
CA LYS A 135 1.68 -8.27 -14.19
C LYS A 135 2.64 -9.04 -15.09
N LYS A 136 2.97 -10.26 -14.65
CA LYS A 136 3.61 -11.33 -15.44
C LYS A 136 3.06 -12.69 -14.97
N PRO A 137 3.24 -13.77 -15.74
CA PRO A 137 2.99 -15.11 -15.22
C PRO A 137 3.62 -15.29 -13.84
N GLY A 138 2.87 -15.86 -12.89
CA GLY A 138 3.30 -16.05 -11.51
C GLY A 138 3.04 -14.91 -10.54
N LEU A 139 2.98 -13.64 -10.97
CA LEU A 139 2.75 -12.50 -10.09
C LEU A 139 1.87 -11.41 -10.72
N THR A 140 0.79 -11.05 -10.02
CA THR A 140 0.02 -9.84 -10.28
C THR A 140 0.13 -8.89 -9.08
N VAL A 141 0.44 -7.64 -9.35
CA VAL A 141 0.45 -6.55 -8.36
C VAL A 141 -0.62 -5.55 -8.74
N LEU A 142 -1.63 -5.42 -7.88
CA LEU A 142 -2.72 -4.47 -8.03
C LEU A 142 -2.47 -3.23 -7.18
N ALA A 143 -3.05 -2.09 -7.55
CA ALA A 143 -3.09 -0.93 -6.69
C ALA A 143 -4.16 -1.11 -5.62
N ALA A 144 -3.89 -0.66 -4.40
CA ALA A 144 -4.92 -0.55 -3.38
C ALA A 144 -6.05 0.41 -3.84
N PRO A 145 -7.29 0.21 -3.34
CA PRO A 145 -8.42 1.05 -3.74
C PRO A 145 -8.15 2.54 -3.47
N TRP A 146 -8.48 3.41 -4.43
CA TRP A 146 -8.14 4.83 -4.35
C TRP A 146 -8.68 5.54 -3.10
N LYS A 147 -9.86 5.13 -2.63
CA LYS A 147 -10.45 5.66 -1.39
C LYS A 147 -9.56 5.38 -0.18
N TYR A 148 -9.11 4.13 -0.04
CA TYR A 148 -8.21 3.74 1.04
C TYR A 148 -6.86 4.43 0.91
N SER A 149 -6.26 4.44 -0.29
CA SER A 149 -4.98 5.11 -0.53
C SER A 149 -5.05 6.60 -0.20
N LEU A 150 -6.13 7.28 -0.58
CA LEU A 150 -6.38 8.69 -0.24
C LEU A 150 -6.42 8.88 1.28
N VAL A 151 -7.29 8.16 1.99
CA VAL A 151 -7.47 8.30 3.44
C VAL A 151 -6.18 8.02 4.20
N ALA A 152 -5.50 6.90 3.90
CA ALA A 152 -4.24 6.54 4.55
C ALA A 152 -3.17 7.63 4.34
N LYS A 153 -3.17 8.27 3.17
CA LYS A 153 -2.22 9.33 2.84
C LYS A 153 -2.57 10.66 3.52
N VAL A 154 -3.86 11.03 3.59
CA VAL A 154 -4.31 12.22 4.34
C VAL A 154 -3.94 12.09 5.81
N GLU A 155 -4.21 10.93 6.42
CA GLU A 155 -3.82 10.68 7.82
C GLU A 155 -2.30 10.79 8.01
N LYS A 156 -1.51 10.17 7.12
CA LYS A 156 -0.04 10.25 7.21
C LYS A 156 0.46 11.67 7.09
N ALA A 157 -0.14 12.48 6.23
CA ALA A 157 0.22 13.88 6.04
C ALA A 157 -0.14 14.78 7.23
N GLY A 158 -1.09 14.36 8.08
CA GLY A 158 -1.43 15.04 9.33
C GLY A 158 -0.51 14.71 10.52
N LYS A 159 0.31 13.66 10.41
CA LYS A 159 1.24 13.22 11.47
C LYS A 159 2.51 14.06 11.46
N GLY A 160 3.16 14.21 12.63
CA GLY A 160 4.45 14.91 12.75
C GLY A 160 5.61 14.27 11.96
N THR A 161 5.41 13.07 11.43
CA THR A 161 6.37 12.34 10.57
C THR A 161 6.09 12.50 9.06
N ALA A 162 5.14 13.35 8.69
CA ALA A 162 4.76 13.60 7.30
C ALA A 162 5.98 13.99 6.45
N LYS A 163 6.04 13.44 5.23
CA LYS A 163 7.03 13.79 4.22
C LYS A 163 6.46 14.83 3.25
N PRO A 164 7.32 15.65 2.61
CA PRO A 164 6.85 16.68 1.68
C PRO A 164 5.98 16.17 0.52
N TYR A 165 6.17 14.92 0.11
CA TYR A 165 5.38 14.29 -0.95
C TYR A 165 4.03 13.74 -0.46
N ASP A 166 3.76 13.61 0.85
CA ASP A 166 2.55 12.91 1.29
C ASP A 166 1.27 13.66 0.90
N ILE A 167 1.22 14.99 1.05
CA ILE A 167 0.09 15.80 0.57
C ILE A 167 -0.05 15.75 -0.96
N LYS A 168 1.07 15.70 -1.70
CA LYS A 168 1.05 15.59 -3.16
C LYS A 168 0.50 14.24 -3.62
N ASP A 169 0.92 13.15 -2.97
CA ASP A 169 0.41 11.82 -3.23
C ASP A 169 -1.10 11.75 -2.94
N ALA A 170 -1.56 12.36 -1.84
CA ALA A 170 -2.98 12.41 -1.50
C ALA A 170 -3.79 13.13 -2.60
N ALA A 171 -3.31 14.28 -3.07
CA ALA A 171 -3.94 14.98 -4.20
C ALA A 171 -3.95 14.12 -5.48
N GLY A 172 -2.88 13.37 -5.75
CA GLY A 172 -2.81 12.41 -6.86
C GLY A 172 -3.86 11.29 -6.76
N TYR A 173 -4.02 10.68 -5.58
CA TYR A 173 -5.04 9.64 -5.37
C TYR A 173 -6.47 10.21 -5.44
N LEU A 174 -6.69 11.41 -4.91
CA LEU A 174 -7.95 12.13 -5.08
C LEU A 174 -8.26 12.34 -6.57
N HIS A 175 -7.25 12.69 -7.37
CA HIS A 175 -7.42 12.84 -8.82
C HIS A 175 -7.86 11.52 -9.46
N GLN A 176 -7.16 10.42 -9.18
CA GLN A 176 -7.55 9.11 -9.71
C GLN A 176 -8.98 8.71 -9.32
N LEU A 177 -9.36 8.95 -8.05
CA LEU A 177 -10.70 8.69 -7.56
C LEU A 177 -11.78 9.49 -8.31
N ILE A 178 -11.53 10.79 -8.54
CA ILE A 178 -12.44 11.65 -9.31
C ILE A 178 -12.54 11.17 -10.76
N GLN A 179 -11.41 10.87 -11.40
CA GLN A 179 -11.38 10.43 -12.79
C GLN A 179 -12.10 9.08 -13.01
N ALA A 180 -12.11 8.21 -11.99
CA ALA A 180 -12.85 6.95 -12.01
C ALA A 180 -14.38 7.14 -11.91
N LYS A 181 -14.87 8.27 -11.40
CA LYS A 181 -16.31 8.57 -11.35
C LYS A 181 -16.83 8.94 -12.75
N LYS A 182 -18.01 8.41 -13.12
CA LYS A 182 -18.67 8.75 -14.40
C LYS A 182 -18.82 10.25 -14.66
N LYS A 183 -19.15 11.02 -13.60
CA LYS A 183 -19.37 12.47 -13.69
C LYS A 183 -18.10 13.30 -13.44
N LYS A 184 -16.98 12.66 -13.08
CA LYS A 184 -15.73 13.34 -12.67
C LYS A 184 -15.96 14.45 -11.66
N GLU A 185 -16.91 14.23 -10.76
CA GLU A 185 -17.32 15.23 -9.79
C GLU A 185 -16.38 15.24 -8.57
N PRO A 186 -16.14 16.42 -7.97
CA PRO A 186 -15.35 16.54 -6.74
C PRO A 186 -15.87 15.63 -5.62
N VAL A 187 -14.98 15.29 -4.69
CA VAL A 187 -15.36 14.54 -3.48
C VAL A 187 -15.96 15.50 -2.46
N LYS A 188 -17.05 15.12 -1.82
CA LYS A 188 -17.56 15.89 -0.70
C LYS A 188 -16.70 15.67 0.53
N GLU A 189 -16.48 16.72 1.32
CA GLU A 189 -15.80 16.62 2.61
C GLU A 189 -16.46 15.59 3.53
N SER A 190 -17.80 15.54 3.52
CA SER A 190 -18.60 14.55 4.24
C SER A 190 -18.30 13.11 3.81
N GLU A 191 -18.08 12.86 2.51
CA GLU A 191 -17.65 11.54 2.00
C GLU A 191 -16.26 11.18 2.50
N LEU A 192 -15.29 12.11 2.43
CA LEU A 192 -13.92 11.84 2.90
C LEU A 192 -13.87 11.54 4.40
N LYS A 193 -14.67 12.26 5.20
CA LYS A 193 -14.82 11.99 6.64
C LYS A 193 -15.46 10.62 6.90
N ALA A 194 -16.49 10.25 6.13
CA ALA A 194 -17.10 8.93 6.23
C ALA A 194 -16.11 7.80 5.92
N TRP A 195 -15.29 7.93 4.88
CA TRP A 195 -14.24 6.95 4.58
C TRP A 195 -13.16 6.89 5.66
N ALA A 196 -12.80 8.03 6.26
CA ALA A 196 -11.88 8.03 7.40
C ALA A 196 -12.44 7.25 8.58
N THR A 197 -13.73 7.42 8.91
CA THR A 197 -14.41 6.60 9.92
C THR A 197 -14.42 5.12 9.53
N GLU A 198 -14.73 4.79 8.28
CA GLU A 198 -14.76 3.42 7.77
C GLU A 198 -13.41 2.70 7.94
N TYR A 199 -12.31 3.40 7.63
CA TYR A 199 -10.95 2.85 7.74
C TYR A 199 -10.30 3.09 9.11
N ARG A 200 -11.04 3.67 10.06
CA ARG A 200 -10.57 4.05 11.41
C ARG A 200 -9.33 4.95 11.39
N ALA A 201 -9.26 5.82 10.39
CA ALA A 201 -8.22 6.82 10.25
C ALA A 201 -8.61 8.12 10.97
N THR A 202 -7.61 8.80 11.53
CA THR A 202 -7.80 10.11 12.18
C THR A 202 -7.37 11.21 11.22
N ILE A 203 -8.35 11.92 10.65
CA ILE A 203 -8.10 13.10 9.80
C ILE A 203 -8.73 14.34 10.44
N SER A 204 -7.99 15.45 10.48
CA SER A 204 -8.51 16.74 10.93
C SER A 204 -9.04 17.56 9.76
N GLN A 205 -9.83 18.61 10.03
CA GLN A 205 -10.23 19.57 9.00
C GLN A 205 -9.02 20.21 8.32
N ALA A 206 -7.97 20.51 9.10
CA ALA A 206 -6.75 21.10 8.56
C ALA A 206 -6.04 20.16 7.55
N ASP A 207 -6.14 18.85 7.72
CA ASP A 207 -5.56 17.89 6.78
C ASP A 207 -6.34 17.85 5.47
N ILE A 208 -7.68 17.91 5.56
CA ILE A 208 -8.56 18.00 4.39
C ILE A 208 -8.27 19.29 3.60
N ASP A 209 -8.18 20.42 4.30
CA ASP A 209 -7.94 21.73 3.68
C ASP A 209 -6.58 21.76 2.96
N LYS A 210 -5.54 21.14 3.53
CA LYS A 210 -4.22 20.99 2.87
C LYS A 210 -4.31 20.19 1.57
N VAL A 211 -5.04 19.06 1.58
CA VAL A 211 -5.21 18.23 0.38
C VAL A 211 -6.03 18.96 -0.67
N ALA A 212 -7.09 19.67 -0.28
CA ALA A 212 -7.91 20.48 -1.18
C ALA A 212 -7.08 21.59 -1.85
N ALA A 213 -6.25 22.29 -1.06
CA ALA A 213 -5.36 23.33 -1.56
C ALA A 213 -4.30 22.78 -2.53
N GLU A 214 -3.65 21.66 -2.19
CA GLU A 214 -2.68 21.03 -3.08
C GLU A 214 -3.34 20.51 -4.36
N TYR A 215 -4.52 19.91 -4.27
CA TYR A 215 -5.26 19.46 -5.45
C TYR A 215 -5.56 20.64 -6.39
N LYS A 216 -6.08 21.75 -5.85
CA LYS A 216 -6.38 22.95 -6.63
C LYS A 216 -5.14 23.52 -7.31
N LYS A 217 -4.01 23.50 -6.61
CA LYS A 217 -2.71 23.91 -7.16
C LYS A 217 -2.25 23.00 -8.30
N GLN A 218 -2.44 21.68 -8.20
CA GLN A 218 -1.98 20.72 -9.20
C GLN A 218 -2.90 20.64 -10.43
N TYR A 219 -4.21 20.75 -10.24
CA TYR A 219 -5.21 20.44 -11.27
C TYR A 219 -6.09 21.64 -11.67
N ALA A 220 -5.85 22.81 -11.11
CA ALA A 220 -6.58 24.06 -11.41
C ALA A 220 -8.11 23.99 -11.23
N GLN A 221 -8.60 23.04 -10.42
CA GLN A 221 -10.02 22.85 -10.11
C GLN A 221 -10.20 22.36 -8.66
N ASP A 222 -11.40 22.48 -8.12
CA ASP A 222 -11.68 22.01 -6.75
C ASP A 222 -11.83 20.48 -6.74
N GLY A 223 -10.99 19.79 -5.96
CA GLY A 223 -11.09 18.33 -5.78
C GLY A 223 -11.97 17.93 -4.59
N ILE A 224 -12.15 18.84 -3.63
CA ILE A 224 -12.96 18.64 -2.41
C ILE A 224 -13.95 19.79 -2.27
N ILE A 225 -15.21 19.50 -1.96
CA ILE A 225 -16.27 20.49 -1.74
C ILE A 225 -16.98 20.27 -0.39
N LYS A 226 -17.43 21.35 0.27
CA LYS A 226 -18.05 21.32 1.62
C LYS A 226 -19.48 20.75 1.69
N ARG A 227 -20.04 20.21 0.60
CA ARG A 227 -21.46 19.85 0.49
C ARG A 227 -21.85 18.55 1.19
#